data_AF-A0A6J6A8Z4-F1
#
_entry.id   AF-A0A6J6A8Z4-F1
#
_cell.length_a   1.000
_cell.length_b   1.000
_cell.length_c   1.000
_cell.angle_alpha   90.00
_cell.angle_beta   90.00
_cell.angle_gamma   90.00
#
_symmetry.space_group_name_H-M   'P 1'
#
loop_
_entity.id
_entity.type
_entity.pdbx_description
1 polymer ?
#
loop_
_entity_poly.entity_id
_entity_poly.type
_entity_poly.pdbx_seq_one_letter_code
_entity_poly.pdbx_strand_id
1 'polypeptide(L)'
;MSAGSSGGSGEIEVIWNAAVGAEIYRVYRATAVGGPFIIVATVNIVTGDATVHSGVVNVYGDSQNFWPRPYHGTGMSATFHYVELDIGGGPHIYYRVVAFNSNGHGPTGATVCAQIYSQPAC
;
A
#
# COMPACT_ATOMS: atom_id res chain seq x y z
N MET A 1 -7.70 3.41 8.25
CA MET A 1 -6.94 3.54 7.00
C MET A 1 -7.37 4.83 6.34
N SER A 2 -6.40 5.66 6.01
CA SER A 2 -6.61 6.94 5.35
C SER A 2 -5.70 6.93 4.14
N ALA A 3 -6.23 7.34 3.00
CA ALA A 3 -5.41 7.68 1.86
C ALA A 3 -5.71 9.13 1.53
N GLY A 4 -4.67 9.93 1.42
CA GLY A 4 -4.78 11.36 1.22
C GLY A 4 -3.69 11.84 0.28
N SER A 5 -3.97 12.92 -0.42
CA SER A 5 -2.96 13.64 -1.20
C SER A 5 -2.12 14.44 -0.21
N SER A 6 -0.91 13.97 0.07
CA SER A 6 0.08 14.76 0.80
C SER A 6 0.45 15.97 -0.08
N GLY A 7 0.39 17.18 0.50
CA GLY A 7 0.22 18.42 -0.25
C GLY A 7 1.30 18.72 -1.29
N GLY A 8 0.88 19.26 -2.44
CA GLY A 8 1.70 20.13 -3.31
C GLY A 8 2.39 19.48 -4.51
N SER A 9 2.70 18.18 -4.50
CA SER A 9 3.58 17.54 -5.51
C SER A 9 2.93 16.50 -6.41
N GLY A 10 1.65 16.17 -6.21
CA GLY A 10 1.00 15.06 -6.91
C GLY A 10 1.44 13.70 -6.36
N GLU A 11 1.47 13.54 -5.04
CA GLU A 11 1.76 12.26 -4.38
C GLU A 11 0.49 11.67 -3.78
N ILE A 12 0.35 10.36 -3.87
CA ILE A 12 -0.75 9.57 -3.31
C ILE A 12 -0.17 8.70 -2.20
N GLU A 13 -0.69 8.86 -0.98
CA GLU A 13 -0.32 8.01 0.15
C GLU A 13 -1.47 7.06 0.51
N VAL A 14 -1.13 5.79 0.75
CA VAL A 14 -2.04 4.74 1.23
C VAL A 14 -1.50 4.21 2.54
N ILE A 15 -2.31 4.26 3.59
CA ILE A 15 -1.93 3.84 4.95
C ILE A 15 -2.81 2.69 5.44
N TRP A 16 -2.19 1.61 5.91
CA TRP A 16 -2.89 0.46 6.51
C TRP A 16 -2.24 -0.04 7.79
N ASN A 17 -3.03 -0.67 8.65
CA ASN A 17 -2.56 -1.29 9.88
C ASN A 17 -2.06 -2.72 9.59
N ALA A 18 -1.14 -3.19 10.43
CA ALA A 18 -0.65 -4.56 10.40
C ALA A 18 -1.79 -5.56 10.64
N ALA A 19 -1.92 -6.53 9.74
CA ALA A 19 -2.83 -7.66 9.92
C ALA A 19 -2.17 -8.76 10.75
N VAL A 20 -2.93 -9.37 11.65
CA VAL A 20 -2.44 -10.45 12.51
C VAL A 20 -1.98 -11.63 11.66
N GLY A 21 -0.72 -12.04 11.85
CA GLY A 21 -0.13 -13.17 11.13
C GLY A 21 0.20 -12.88 9.66
N ALA A 22 0.22 -11.62 9.23
CA ALA A 22 0.66 -11.26 7.89
C ALA A 22 2.19 -11.33 7.77
N GLU A 23 2.67 -11.86 6.65
CA GLU A 23 4.09 -11.94 6.30
C GLU A 23 4.40 -11.13 5.03
N ILE A 24 3.42 -11.00 4.15
CA ILE A 24 3.54 -10.28 2.88
C ILE A 24 2.32 -9.39 2.69
N TYR A 25 2.52 -8.16 2.21
CA TYR A 25 1.47 -7.28 1.71
C TYR A 25 1.60 -7.09 0.22
N ARG A 26 0.47 -7.15 -0.50
CA ARG A 26 0.38 -6.71 -1.90
C ARG A 26 -0.55 -5.52 -2.00
N VAL A 27 -0.05 -4.44 -2.58
CA VAL A 27 -0.81 -3.25 -2.91
C VAL A 27 -1.25 -3.37 -4.36
N TYR A 28 -2.55 -3.24 -4.57
CA TYR A 28 -3.20 -3.25 -5.87
C TYR A 28 -3.73 -1.86 -6.18
N ARG A 29 -3.68 -1.49 -7.46
CA ARG A 29 -4.17 -0.22 -7.99
C ARG A 29 -5.11 -0.49 -9.18
N ALA A 30 -6.19 0.28 -9.27
CA ALA A 30 -7.09 0.31 -10.42
C ALA A 30 -7.52 1.75 -10.74
N THR A 31 -7.89 2.02 -11.99
CA THR A 31 -8.45 3.32 -12.43
C THR A 31 -9.99 3.31 -12.46
N ALA A 32 -10.60 2.18 -12.10
CA ALA A 32 -12.05 2.02 -12.00
C ALA A 32 -12.39 1.19 -10.76
N VAL A 33 -13.55 1.47 -10.14
CA VAL A 33 -14.01 0.80 -8.92
C VAL A 33 -14.10 -0.73 -9.07
N GLY A 34 -14.38 -1.21 -10.28
CA GLY A 34 -14.48 -2.64 -10.61
C GLY A 34 -13.18 -3.28 -11.13
N GLY A 35 -12.08 -2.53 -11.22
CA GLY A 35 -10.84 -2.99 -11.81
C GLY A 35 -10.75 -2.78 -13.33
N PRO A 36 -9.74 -3.37 -14.00
CA PRO A 36 -8.82 -4.38 -13.48
C PRO A 36 -7.84 -3.82 -12.45
N PHE A 37 -7.61 -4.58 -11.38
CA PHE A 37 -6.59 -4.28 -10.38
C PHE A 37 -5.25 -4.88 -10.79
N ILE A 38 -4.20 -4.07 -10.81
CA ILE A 38 -2.82 -4.51 -11.01
C ILE A 38 -2.05 -4.41 -9.70
N ILE A 39 -1.07 -5.30 -9.48
CA ILE A 39 -0.18 -5.20 -8.32
C ILE A 39 0.80 -4.06 -8.60
N VAL A 40 0.92 -3.12 -7.67
CA VAL A 40 1.86 -1.99 -7.76
C VAL A 40 2.98 -2.07 -6.72
N ALA A 41 2.77 -2.81 -5.63
CA ALA A 41 3.83 -3.14 -4.69
C ALA A 41 3.60 -4.51 -4.05
N THR A 42 4.69 -5.22 -3.77
CA THR A 42 4.74 -6.39 -2.90
C THR A 42 5.79 -6.15 -1.83
N VAL A 43 5.42 -6.30 -0.56
CA VAL A 43 6.28 -6.07 0.60
C VAL A 43 6.31 -7.35 1.43
N ASN A 44 7.48 -7.94 1.63
CA ASN A 44 7.70 -9.04 2.55
C ASN A 44 8.23 -8.46 3.86
N ILE A 45 7.44 -8.51 4.94
CA ILE A 45 7.84 -7.91 6.22
C ILE A 45 8.73 -8.84 7.05
N VAL A 46 8.86 -10.11 6.65
CA VAL A 46 9.74 -11.09 7.30
C VAL A 46 11.16 -10.94 6.79
N THR A 47 11.33 -10.88 5.46
CA THR A 47 12.64 -10.67 4.84
C THR A 47 12.98 -9.20 4.73
N GLY A 48 11.97 -8.31 4.75
CA GLY A 48 12.04 -6.87 4.48
C GLY A 48 12.27 -6.50 3.02
N ASP A 49 12.14 -7.45 2.10
CA ASP A 49 12.20 -7.18 0.66
C ASP A 49 10.93 -6.49 0.18
N ALA A 50 11.08 -5.58 -0.78
CA ALA A 50 9.96 -5.06 -1.54
C ALA A 50 10.24 -5.04 -3.04
N THR A 51 9.19 -5.29 -3.82
CA THR A 51 9.17 -5.11 -5.26
C THR A 51 8.07 -4.10 -5.58
N VAL A 52 8.41 -3.01 -6.26
CA VAL A 52 7.48 -1.91 -6.54
C VAL A 52 7.46 -1.55 -8.02
N HIS A 53 6.33 -1.04 -8.49
CA HIS A 53 6.17 -0.53 -9.86
C HIS A 53 6.83 0.84 -10.05
N SER A 54 7.08 1.20 -11.32
CA SER A 54 7.54 2.54 -11.70
C SER A 54 6.50 3.58 -11.28
N GLY A 55 6.89 4.51 -10.41
CA GLY A 55 6.03 5.55 -9.83
C GLY A 55 5.92 5.48 -8.31
N VAL A 56 6.25 4.32 -7.71
CA VAL A 56 6.31 4.18 -6.25
C VAL A 56 7.55 4.89 -5.72
N VAL A 57 7.33 5.87 -4.86
CA VAL A 57 8.38 6.71 -4.29
C VAL A 57 8.88 6.13 -2.98
N ASN A 58 7.97 5.68 -2.12
CA ASN A 58 8.33 5.26 -0.77
C ASN A 58 7.40 4.15 -0.27
N VAL A 59 7.97 3.17 0.43
CA VAL A 59 7.20 2.15 1.14
C VAL A 59 7.87 1.86 2.48
N TYR A 60 7.18 2.15 3.58
CA TYR A 60 7.75 2.05 4.91
C TYR A 60 6.69 1.67 5.94
N GLY A 61 7.11 1.17 7.09
CA GLY A 61 6.30 1.11 8.29
C GLY A 61 7.01 1.82 9.44
N ASP A 62 6.37 1.89 10.60
CA ASP A 62 6.89 2.68 11.74
C ASP A 62 8.30 2.25 12.20
N SER A 63 8.65 0.97 11.99
CA SER A 63 9.92 0.39 12.44
C SER A 63 10.84 -0.06 11.30
N GLN A 64 10.39 -0.04 10.04
CA GLN A 64 11.12 -0.60 8.90
C GLN A 64 10.92 0.24 7.64
N ASN A 65 11.95 0.32 6.81
CA ASN A 65 11.84 0.89 5.47
C ASN A 65 11.98 -0.23 4.44
N PHE A 66 11.14 -0.26 3.41
CA PHE A 66 11.16 -1.32 2.39
C PHE A 66 11.61 -0.80 1.03
N TRP A 67 11.30 0.46 0.70
CA TRP A 67 11.66 1.10 -0.55
C TRP A 67 11.81 2.61 -0.36
N PRO A 68 12.82 3.28 -0.94
CA PRO A 68 13.78 2.78 -1.94
C PRO A 68 15.05 2.15 -1.33
N ARG A 69 15.29 2.37 -0.04
CA ARG A 69 16.43 1.79 0.68
C ARG A 69 15.91 0.88 1.80
N PRO A 70 15.96 -0.44 1.62
CA PRO A 70 15.52 -1.38 2.64
C PRO A 70 16.33 -1.16 3.94
N TYR A 71 15.61 -0.99 5.03
CA TYR A 71 16.16 -0.99 6.38
C TYR A 71 15.33 -1.93 7.24
N HIS A 72 15.99 -2.96 7.75
CA HIS A 72 15.41 -3.99 8.59
C HIS A 72 15.64 -3.60 10.05
N GLY A 73 14.68 -2.91 10.65
CA GLY A 73 14.62 -2.77 12.10
C GLY A 73 14.30 -4.11 12.77
N THR A 74 14.62 -4.25 14.06
CA THR A 74 14.32 -5.46 14.84
C THR A 74 12.87 -5.51 15.36
N GLY A 75 12.07 -4.48 15.10
CA GLY A 75 10.69 -4.34 15.55
C GLY A 75 9.66 -4.63 14.45
N MET A 76 8.48 -5.12 14.86
CA MET A 76 7.31 -5.23 13.98
C MET A 76 6.69 -3.85 13.77
N SER A 77 6.37 -3.49 12.53
CA SER A 77 5.62 -2.27 12.21
C SER A 77 4.13 -2.48 12.49
N ALA A 78 3.49 -1.52 13.16
CA ALA A 78 2.06 -1.55 13.44
C ALA A 78 1.24 -0.90 12.31
N THR A 79 1.86 0.04 11.60
CA THR A 79 1.31 0.80 10.49
C THR A 79 2.28 0.75 9.31
N PHE A 80 1.73 0.76 8.11
CA PHE A 80 2.46 0.78 6.86
C PHE A 80 1.94 1.88 5.95
N HIS A 81 2.87 2.45 5.20
CA HIS A 81 2.68 3.56 4.29
C HIS A 81 3.22 3.18 2.92
N TYR A 82 2.41 3.45 1.90
CA TYR A 82 2.79 3.35 0.49
C TYR A 82 2.59 4.72 -0.14
N VAL A 83 3.61 5.22 -0.83
CA VAL A 83 3.57 6.53 -1.49
C VAL A 83 3.96 6.34 -2.95
N GLU A 84 3.16 6.88 -3.85
CA GLU A 84 3.47 6.95 -5.27
C GLU A 84 3.17 8.34 -5.86
N LEU A 85 3.79 8.66 -6.99
CA LEU A 85 3.44 9.85 -7.76
C LEU A 85 2.16 9.61 -8.56
N ASP A 86 1.25 10.57 -8.52
CA ASP A 86 0.12 10.71 -9.42
C ASP A 86 0.66 10.94 -10.84
N ILE A 87 0.61 9.89 -11.66
CA ILE A 87 1.16 9.89 -13.02
C ILE A 87 0.18 10.53 -14.02
N GLY A 88 -0.69 11.45 -13.58
CA GLY A 88 -1.55 12.28 -14.44
C GLY A 88 -2.65 11.52 -15.20
N GLY A 89 -3.35 10.59 -14.56
CA GLY A 89 -4.12 9.56 -15.28
C GLY A 89 -5.59 9.34 -14.91
N GLY A 90 -6.31 10.32 -14.34
CA GLY A 90 -7.78 10.28 -14.22
C GLY A 90 -8.35 10.58 -12.83
N PRO A 91 -9.66 10.90 -12.72
CA PRO A 91 -10.24 11.48 -11.51
C PRO A 91 -10.31 10.52 -10.32
N HIS A 92 -10.18 9.20 -10.54
CA HIS A 92 -10.29 8.20 -9.50
C HIS A 92 -9.25 7.11 -9.67
N ILE A 93 -8.39 6.96 -8.67
CA ILE A 93 -7.53 5.80 -8.51
C ILE A 93 -8.03 5.06 -7.28
N TYR A 94 -8.13 3.74 -7.39
CA TYR A 94 -8.61 2.85 -6.34
C TYR A 94 -7.46 1.96 -5.91
N TYR A 95 -7.32 1.81 -4.60
CA TYR A 95 -6.32 0.92 -4.02
C TYR A 95 -6.97 -0.26 -3.35
N ARG A 96 -6.19 -1.31 -3.14
CA ARG A 96 -6.54 -2.44 -2.29
C ARG A 96 -5.27 -3.04 -1.73
N VAL A 97 -5.23 -3.29 -0.43
CA VAL A 97 -4.10 -3.96 0.21
C VAL A 97 -4.54 -5.34 0.67
N VAL A 98 -3.75 -6.37 0.34
CA VAL A 98 -4.04 -7.75 0.73
C VAL A 98 -2.85 -8.32 1.48
N ALA A 99 -3.11 -8.87 2.66
CA ALA A 99 -2.13 -9.56 3.49
C ALA A 99 -2.08 -11.06 3.16
N PHE A 100 -0.88 -11.63 3.13
CA PHE A 100 -0.61 -13.04 2.88
C PHE A 100 0.29 -13.60 3.97
N ASN A 101 0.16 -14.90 4.23
CA ASN A 101 0.99 -15.68 5.13
C ASN A 101 1.33 -17.04 4.52
N SER A 102 2.13 -17.83 5.23
CA SER A 102 2.63 -19.17 4.91
C SER A 102 1.53 -20.21 4.62
N ASN A 103 0.28 -19.95 5.00
CA ASN A 103 -0.87 -20.80 4.66
C ASN A 103 -1.56 -20.41 3.34
N GLY A 104 -1.00 -19.44 2.59
CA GLY A 104 -1.55 -18.97 1.31
C GLY A 104 -2.82 -18.10 1.44
N HIS A 105 -3.37 -17.95 2.65
CA HIS A 105 -4.52 -17.11 2.94
C HIS A 105 -4.29 -16.36 4.27
N GLY A 106 -4.00 -15.06 4.18
CA GLY A 106 -4.14 -14.15 5.33
C GLY A 106 -5.63 -13.90 5.63
N PRO A 107 -6.00 -13.47 6.85
CA PRO A 107 -7.38 -13.17 7.17
C PRO A 107 -7.91 -12.13 6.19
N THR A 108 -9.08 -12.44 5.61
CA THR A 108 -9.91 -11.63 4.68
C THR A 108 -9.45 -10.17 4.56
N GLY A 109 -8.69 -9.91 3.50
CA GLY A 109 -8.11 -8.60 3.22
C GLY A 109 -9.15 -7.50 3.32
N ALA A 110 -8.89 -6.51 4.17
CA ALA A 110 -9.61 -5.26 4.18
C ALA A 110 -9.43 -4.62 2.80
N THR A 111 -10.46 -4.64 1.95
CA THR A 111 -10.45 -3.87 0.72
C THR A 111 -10.50 -2.40 1.11
N VAL A 112 -9.38 -1.70 0.90
CA VAL A 112 -9.20 -0.30 1.31
C VAL A 112 -9.45 0.63 0.15
N CYS A 113 -10.66 1.19 0.04
CA CYS A 113 -10.93 2.25 -0.93
C CYS A 113 -10.19 3.52 -0.52
N ALA A 114 -9.16 3.88 -1.28
CA ALA A 114 -8.53 5.19 -1.25
C ALA A 114 -9.12 6.02 -2.40
N GLN A 115 -9.73 7.17 -2.12
CA GLN A 115 -10.21 8.11 -3.14
C GLN A 115 -9.52 9.46 -2.95
N ILE A 116 -9.06 10.03 -4.07
CA ILE A 116 -8.25 11.25 -4.17
C ILE A 116 -9.08 12.54 -3.97
N TYR A 117 -10.40 12.41 -3.78
CA TYR A 117 -11.31 13.53 -3.61
C TYR A 117 -12.27 13.27 -2.46
N SER A 118 -12.36 14.28 -1.59
CA SER A 118 -13.17 14.35 -0.37
C SER A 118 -14.66 14.11 -0.59
N GLN A 119 -15.10 12.86 -0.67
CA GLN A 119 -16.50 12.45 -0.52
C GLN A 119 -16.59 11.00 -0.03
N PRO A 120 -17.69 10.62 0.64
CA PRO A 120 -17.66 9.67 1.73
C PRO A 120 -17.24 8.28 1.28
N ALA A 121 -16.47 7.65 2.17
CA ALA A 121 -16.14 6.24 2.13
C ALA A 121 -17.36 5.40 1.76
N CYS A 122 -17.11 4.35 0.97
CA CYS A 122 -18.02 3.21 0.91
C CYS A 122 -18.35 2.72 2.32
#